data_AF-A0A533VI89-F1
#
_entry.id   AF-A0A533VI89-F1
#
_cell.length_a   1.000
_cell.length_b   1.000
_cell.length_c   1.000
_cell.angle_alpha   90.00
_cell.angle_beta   90.00
_cell.angle_gamma   90.00
#
_symmetry.space_group_name_H-M   'P 1'
#
loop_
_entity.id
_entity.type
_entity.pdbx_description
1 polymer ?
#
loop_
_entity_poly.entity_id
_entity_poly.type
_entity_poly.pdbx_seq_one_letter_code
_entity_poly.pdbx_strand_id
1 'polypeptide(L)'
;MALKMRYLELNRKVRDVRMLAIQGIAEAGSGHPGASFSAAEIMGALYFHKMKHKPSVPFWEERDFFINSKAHSAPGFYAALATAGYIDTKEVKTLRKLGSRLQGHPVRYSERQKSHSFPGIEYSGGSEGIGLSVAIGIALAKKRDGKKNRVYTLIGDGESNEGQIWEAAMAASKFKLDNLVAILDRNKIQQDGFTEEIMPLDPVRDKWAAFNWNVVEVNGHKIEQIIDALSRIEKVEDKPSIIIANTTKGKGIKHMANSPQWHGKAPPKKHVPILLEELQSEILIAPSIIAGEPENYEEKVRRAERAGADLIHLDIMDGKFVPSTSFFADTIKHLRKISSVPFDAHLMIEKPIRHVHEYIDAGCDIVTVHVETCTESEFLEINKMLLKAGISPGIAINPGTQFPSWLIGHLNNIDVMIIMSVNPGFAGQKFIPDSLDKMAEIVKTLKSNNYKGFIEADGGIDATTLQQVFDAGARIMVAGNAVYGSPDINSNIIQLRHKANVAIETKLLELATINDIRSDWIKSRKNLLIPLAKELGIEEDLHAIK
;
A
#
# COMPACT_ATOMS: atom_id res chain seq x y z
N MET A 1 8.74 -20.30 -9.75
CA MET A 1 8.20 -18.92 -9.82
C MET A 1 8.21 -18.36 -8.42
N ALA A 2 8.61 -17.09 -8.22
CA ALA A 2 8.31 -16.43 -6.96
C ALA A 2 6.77 -16.32 -6.85
N LEU A 3 6.19 -16.76 -5.73
CA LEU A 3 4.78 -16.54 -5.46
C LEU A 3 4.53 -15.03 -5.50
N LYS A 4 3.54 -14.59 -6.27
CA LYS A 4 3.09 -13.20 -6.28
C LYS A 4 2.63 -12.85 -4.86
N MET A 5 3.15 -11.78 -4.26
CA MET A 5 2.68 -11.38 -2.92
C MET A 5 1.21 -10.98 -2.99
N ARG A 6 0.50 -11.34 -1.91
CA ARG A 6 -0.92 -11.13 -1.70
C ARG A 6 -1.21 -9.67 -1.38
N TYR A 7 -2.43 -9.20 -1.62
CA TYR A 7 -2.78 -7.78 -1.51
C TYR A 7 -2.44 -7.15 -0.15
N LEU A 8 -2.88 -7.75 0.96
CA LEU A 8 -2.64 -7.19 2.30
C LEU A 8 -1.15 -7.31 2.70
N GLU A 9 -0.51 -8.43 2.37
CA GLU A 9 0.93 -8.60 2.60
C GLU A 9 1.74 -7.52 1.86
N LEU A 10 1.36 -7.22 0.62
CA LEU A 10 2.01 -6.22 -0.21
C LEU A 10 1.86 -4.80 0.37
N ASN A 11 0.65 -4.41 0.79
CA ASN A 11 0.43 -3.13 1.45
C ASN A 11 1.25 -2.98 2.74
N ARG A 12 1.34 -4.04 3.55
CA ARG A 12 2.23 -4.07 4.71
C ARG A 12 3.69 -3.86 4.31
N LYS A 13 4.18 -4.52 3.26
CA LYS A 13 5.56 -4.37 2.80
C LYS A 13 5.86 -2.95 2.32
N VAL A 14 4.91 -2.30 1.64
CA VAL A 14 5.00 -0.88 1.24
C VAL A 14 5.11 0.02 2.48
N ARG A 15 4.31 -0.23 3.52
CA ARG A 15 4.41 0.47 4.81
C ARG A 15 5.77 0.24 5.46
N ASP A 16 6.27 -1.00 5.49
CA ASP A 16 7.59 -1.33 6.05
C ASP A 16 8.71 -0.56 5.34
N VAL A 17 8.61 -0.39 4.01
CA VAL A 17 9.56 0.44 3.24
C VAL A 17 9.54 1.89 3.73
N ARG A 18 8.37 2.49 3.93
CA ARG A 18 8.26 3.86 4.48
C ARG A 18 8.87 3.95 5.88
N MET A 19 8.57 2.98 6.73
CA MET A 19 9.08 2.92 8.10
C MET A 19 10.61 2.82 8.15
N LEU A 20 11.22 1.95 7.34
CA LEU A 20 12.67 1.82 7.25
C LEU A 20 13.32 3.08 6.66
N ALA A 21 12.72 3.66 5.62
CA ALA A 21 13.22 4.88 4.99
C ALA A 21 13.25 6.05 5.98
N ILE A 22 12.15 6.29 6.73
CA ILE A 22 12.10 7.41 7.67
C ILE A 22 13.06 7.24 8.85
N GLN A 23 13.26 6.00 9.32
CA GLN A 23 14.27 5.69 10.33
C GLN A 23 15.68 6.03 9.82
N GLY A 24 16.03 5.60 8.60
CA GLY A 24 17.33 5.90 8.00
C GLY A 24 17.55 7.39 7.79
N ILE A 25 16.55 8.11 7.26
CA ILE A 25 16.61 9.55 7.01
C ILE A 25 16.78 10.33 8.32
N ALA A 26 15.96 10.02 9.33
CA ALA A 26 16.05 10.68 10.63
C ALA A 26 17.39 10.40 11.32
N GLU A 27 17.88 9.16 11.24
CA GLU A 27 19.16 8.76 11.83
C GLU A 27 20.34 9.50 11.19
N ALA A 28 20.30 9.68 9.88
CA ALA A 28 21.29 10.44 9.11
C ALA A 28 21.18 11.97 9.32
N GLY A 29 20.02 12.47 9.77
CA GLY A 29 19.72 13.91 9.78
C GLY A 29 19.67 14.53 8.38
N SER A 30 19.56 13.70 7.34
CA SER A 30 19.67 14.09 5.93
C SER A 30 19.01 13.06 5.02
N GLY A 31 18.30 13.49 3.98
CA GLY A 31 17.68 12.61 2.99
C GLY A 31 16.37 13.15 2.43
N HIS A 32 15.75 12.38 1.52
CA HIS A 32 14.59 12.82 0.75
C HIS A 32 13.34 11.97 1.06
N PRO A 33 12.62 12.24 2.17
CA PRO A 33 11.44 11.45 2.54
C PRO A 33 10.33 11.61 1.51
N GLY A 34 10.05 12.83 1.04
CA GLY A 34 8.97 13.10 0.09
C GLY A 34 9.04 12.22 -1.16
N ALA A 35 10.22 12.16 -1.80
CA ALA A 35 10.46 11.38 -3.01
C ALA A 35 10.55 9.86 -2.76
N SER A 36 10.95 9.45 -1.56
CA SER A 36 10.98 8.04 -1.15
C SER A 36 9.57 7.50 -0.93
N PHE A 37 8.69 8.33 -0.37
CA PHE A 37 7.35 7.96 0.06
C PHE A 37 6.33 7.95 -1.09
N SER A 38 6.50 8.82 -2.08
CA SER A 38 5.68 8.79 -3.30
C SER A 38 5.89 7.54 -4.14
N ALA A 39 7.12 6.99 -4.12
CA ALA A 39 7.51 5.84 -4.92
C ALA A 39 7.27 4.49 -4.23
N ALA A 40 6.75 4.47 -2.99
CA ALA A 40 6.71 3.26 -2.18
C ALA A 40 5.81 2.17 -2.80
N GLU A 41 4.61 2.50 -3.28
CA GLU A 41 3.74 1.54 -3.97
C GLU A 41 4.34 1.06 -5.30
N ILE A 42 5.02 1.95 -6.04
CA ILE A 42 5.68 1.62 -7.31
C ILE A 42 6.80 0.59 -7.07
N MET A 43 7.71 0.88 -6.14
CA MET A 43 8.79 -0.03 -5.76
C MET A 43 8.23 -1.32 -5.15
N GLY A 44 7.13 -1.23 -4.39
CA GLY A 44 6.44 -2.39 -3.83
C GLY A 44 5.90 -3.31 -4.92
N ALA A 45 5.13 -2.79 -5.87
CA ALA A 45 4.60 -3.55 -7.00
C ALA A 45 5.71 -4.21 -7.82
N LEU A 46 6.85 -3.54 -7.99
CA LEU A 46 8.01 -4.10 -8.69
C LEU A 46 8.71 -5.20 -7.87
N TYR A 47 9.23 -4.89 -6.69
CA TYR A 47 10.07 -5.82 -5.91
C TYR A 47 9.28 -6.94 -5.22
N PHE A 48 7.99 -6.77 -4.97
CA PHE A 48 7.23 -7.75 -4.20
C PHE A 48 6.18 -8.48 -5.04
N HIS A 49 5.98 -8.09 -6.30
CA HIS A 49 4.99 -8.72 -7.17
C HIS A 49 5.48 -8.98 -8.59
N LYS A 50 6.06 -7.98 -9.28
CA LYS A 50 6.27 -8.04 -10.74
C LYS A 50 7.64 -8.55 -11.17
N MET A 51 8.71 -8.03 -10.57
CA MET A 51 10.07 -8.30 -11.04
C MET A 51 10.53 -9.71 -10.72
N LYS A 52 11.22 -10.34 -11.66
CA LYS A 52 12.03 -11.53 -11.41
C LYS A 52 13.33 -11.12 -10.74
N HIS A 53 13.44 -11.33 -9.44
CA HIS A 53 14.70 -11.11 -8.71
C HIS A 53 14.87 -12.12 -7.59
N LYS A 54 16.11 -12.31 -7.15
CA LYS A 54 16.48 -13.26 -6.07
C LYS A 54 17.62 -12.63 -5.25
N PRO A 55 17.34 -12.08 -4.07
CA PRO A 55 18.38 -11.49 -3.22
C PRO A 55 19.52 -12.46 -2.87
N SER A 56 19.21 -13.74 -2.71
CA SER A 56 20.20 -14.81 -2.47
C SER A 56 21.07 -15.15 -3.69
N VAL A 57 20.65 -14.77 -4.90
CA VAL A 57 21.40 -14.96 -6.16
C VAL A 57 21.30 -13.68 -6.99
N PRO A 58 21.92 -12.57 -6.53
CA PRO A 58 21.62 -11.23 -7.05
C PRO A 58 22.14 -11.00 -8.48
N PHE A 59 23.02 -11.87 -8.97
CA PHE A 59 23.57 -11.84 -10.34
C PHE A 59 22.92 -12.86 -11.28
N TRP A 60 21.80 -13.46 -10.89
CA TRP A 60 21.08 -14.43 -11.73
C TRP A 60 20.76 -13.85 -13.12
N GLU A 61 21.15 -14.55 -14.18
CA GLU A 61 21.12 -14.04 -15.55
C GLU A 61 19.71 -13.65 -16.05
N GLU A 62 18.67 -14.38 -15.63
CA GLU A 62 17.29 -14.15 -16.09
C GLU A 62 16.51 -13.12 -15.25
N ARG A 63 17.18 -12.48 -14.27
CA ARG A 63 16.57 -11.46 -13.42
C ARG A 63 16.16 -10.22 -14.22
N ASP A 64 15.14 -9.52 -13.76
CA ASP A 64 14.82 -8.19 -14.27
C ASP A 64 15.75 -7.14 -13.65
N PHE A 65 15.79 -5.97 -14.28
CA PHE A 65 16.64 -4.85 -13.88
C PHE A 65 15.76 -3.68 -13.44
N PHE A 66 16.19 -2.96 -12.40
CA PHE A 66 15.53 -1.74 -11.96
C PHE A 66 16.55 -0.60 -11.87
N ILE A 67 16.24 0.50 -12.53
CA ILE A 67 17.01 1.74 -12.49
C ILE A 67 16.22 2.78 -11.70
N ASN A 68 16.76 3.23 -10.58
CA ASN A 68 16.23 4.38 -9.85
C ASN A 68 16.85 5.67 -10.41
N SER A 69 16.25 6.22 -11.47
CA SER A 69 16.76 7.41 -12.18
C SER A 69 16.67 8.66 -11.31
N LYS A 70 15.52 8.86 -10.65
CA LYS A 70 15.29 9.86 -9.58
C LYS A 70 16.02 9.49 -8.28
N ALA A 71 17.34 9.43 -8.39
CA ALA A 71 18.27 8.82 -7.47
C ALA A 71 18.23 9.42 -6.06
N HIS A 72 17.77 10.65 -5.90
CA HIS A 72 17.62 11.29 -4.59
C HIS A 72 16.62 10.53 -3.68
N SER A 73 15.70 9.74 -4.26
CA SER A 73 14.84 8.77 -3.54
C SER A 73 15.58 7.54 -2.98
N ALA A 74 16.93 7.58 -2.92
CA ALA A 74 17.79 6.53 -2.39
C ALA A 74 17.30 5.90 -1.07
N PRO A 75 16.81 6.66 -0.06
CA PRO A 75 16.35 6.05 1.19
C PRO A 75 15.19 5.06 1.00
N GLY A 76 14.18 5.44 0.20
CA GLY A 76 13.07 4.54 -0.16
C GLY A 76 13.55 3.33 -0.96
N PHE A 77 14.49 3.54 -1.89
CA PHE A 77 15.05 2.46 -2.69
C PHE A 77 15.85 1.45 -1.86
N TYR A 78 16.71 1.91 -0.95
CA TYR A 78 17.43 1.03 -0.04
C TYR A 78 16.50 0.31 0.92
N ALA A 79 15.45 0.98 1.40
CA ALA A 79 14.42 0.36 2.22
C ALA A 79 13.67 -0.74 1.44
N ALA A 80 13.35 -0.54 0.16
CA ALA A 80 12.78 -1.58 -0.69
C ALA A 80 13.71 -2.79 -0.84
N LEU A 81 15.00 -2.56 -1.10
CA LEU A 81 16.00 -3.62 -1.20
C LEU A 81 16.21 -4.36 0.15
N ALA A 82 16.22 -3.65 1.27
CA ALA A 82 16.29 -4.24 2.60
C ALA A 82 15.07 -5.11 2.91
N THR A 83 13.87 -4.60 2.63
CA THR A 83 12.60 -5.34 2.79
C THR A 83 12.51 -6.56 1.86
N ALA A 84 13.13 -6.49 0.69
CA ALA A 84 13.29 -7.60 -0.24
C ALA A 84 14.33 -8.64 0.22
N GLY A 85 15.25 -8.28 1.13
CA GLY A 85 16.26 -9.19 1.68
C GLY A 85 17.66 -9.08 1.06
N TYR A 86 17.97 -8.00 0.35
CA TYR A 86 19.32 -7.76 -0.20
C TYR A 86 20.34 -7.34 0.87
N ILE A 87 19.87 -6.72 1.95
CA ILE A 87 20.65 -6.27 3.09
C ILE A 87 19.85 -6.44 4.37
N ASP A 88 20.52 -6.43 5.53
CA ASP A 88 19.83 -6.40 6.82
C ASP A 88 19.09 -5.07 6.99
N THR A 89 17.82 -5.13 7.41
CA THR A 89 16.99 -3.95 7.66
C THR A 89 17.61 -2.92 8.61
N LYS A 90 18.51 -3.33 9.52
CA LYS A 90 19.23 -2.44 10.44
C LYS A 90 20.26 -1.57 9.71
N GLU A 91 20.76 -1.99 8.55
CA GLU A 91 21.77 -1.24 7.78
C GLU A 91 21.23 0.12 7.31
N VAL A 92 19.90 0.31 7.20
CA VAL A 92 19.28 1.60 6.83
C VAL A 92 19.67 2.75 7.76
N LYS A 93 20.01 2.45 9.02
CA LYS A 93 20.51 3.42 10.01
C LYS A 93 21.93 3.91 9.75
N THR A 94 22.61 3.35 8.74
CA THR A 94 23.92 3.78 8.29
C THR A 94 23.88 4.74 7.11
N LEU A 95 22.68 5.04 6.58
CA LEU A 95 22.47 5.96 5.47
C LEU A 95 23.32 7.23 5.59
N ARG A 96 24.04 7.57 4.52
CA ARG A 96 24.89 8.77 4.38
C ARG A 96 26.05 8.88 5.39
N LYS A 97 26.28 7.87 6.24
CA LYS A 97 27.44 7.86 7.15
C LYS A 97 28.72 7.51 6.39
N LEU A 98 29.83 8.07 6.84
CA LEU A 98 31.15 7.74 6.30
C LEU A 98 31.40 6.23 6.42
N GLY A 99 31.85 5.60 5.33
CA GLY A 99 32.09 4.16 5.25
C GLY A 99 30.84 3.29 5.08
N SER A 100 29.64 3.86 5.01
CA SER A 100 28.43 3.11 4.70
C SER A 100 28.35 2.75 3.21
N ARG A 101 27.70 1.63 2.89
CA ARG A 101 27.31 1.28 1.52
C ARG A 101 26.00 1.93 1.08
N LEU A 102 25.29 2.60 1.99
CA LEU A 102 24.05 3.32 1.75
C LEU A 102 24.35 4.81 1.54
N GLN A 103 24.83 5.13 0.33
CA GLN A 103 25.27 6.47 -0.06
C GLN A 103 24.10 7.46 -0.21
N GLY A 104 24.41 8.75 -0.36
CA GLY A 104 23.36 9.78 -0.51
C GLY A 104 22.54 9.66 -1.80
N HIS A 105 23.16 9.07 -2.82
CA HIS A 105 22.59 8.60 -4.08
C HIS A 105 23.11 7.18 -4.34
N PRO A 106 22.35 6.29 -5.01
CA PRO A 106 22.80 4.94 -5.30
C PRO A 106 24.11 4.94 -6.09
N VAL A 107 25.03 4.06 -5.73
CA VAL A 107 26.26 3.78 -6.48
C VAL A 107 26.09 2.41 -7.10
N ARG A 108 26.36 2.27 -8.41
CA ARG A 108 26.28 0.97 -9.09
C ARG A 108 27.20 -0.03 -8.41
N TYR A 109 26.68 -1.22 -8.16
CA TYR A 109 27.49 -2.29 -7.61
C TYR A 109 28.55 -2.78 -8.60
N SER A 110 29.75 -2.94 -8.07
CA SER A 110 30.84 -3.74 -8.64
C SER A 110 31.74 -4.20 -7.50
N GLU A 111 32.57 -5.21 -7.73
CA GLU A 111 33.55 -5.64 -6.72
C GLU A 111 34.47 -4.50 -6.25
N ARG A 112 34.78 -3.55 -7.13
CA ARG A 112 35.56 -2.35 -6.80
C ARG A 112 34.81 -1.37 -5.88
N GLN A 113 33.48 -1.38 -5.92
CA GLN A 113 32.61 -0.49 -5.16
C GLN A 113 31.90 -1.19 -3.98
N LYS A 114 32.35 -2.38 -3.59
CA LYS A 114 31.70 -3.17 -2.51
C LYS A 114 31.65 -2.47 -1.15
N SER A 115 32.46 -1.43 -0.94
CA SER A 115 32.44 -0.58 0.26
C SER A 115 31.46 0.60 0.17
N HIS A 116 30.92 0.89 -1.02
CA HIS A 116 29.98 2.00 -1.28
C HIS A 116 28.64 1.53 -1.87
N SER A 117 28.50 0.23 -2.10
CA SER A 117 27.33 -0.38 -2.73
C SER A 117 27.22 -1.86 -2.35
N PHE A 118 26.05 -2.44 -2.59
CA PHE A 118 25.77 -3.86 -2.48
C PHE A 118 25.02 -4.36 -3.74
N PRO A 119 24.97 -5.67 -4.01
CA PRO A 119 24.29 -6.22 -5.18
C PRO A 119 22.81 -5.81 -5.24
N GLY A 120 22.27 -5.59 -6.44
CA GLY A 120 20.90 -5.10 -6.66
C GLY A 120 20.80 -3.61 -7.02
N ILE A 121 21.92 -2.87 -6.98
CA ILE A 121 22.02 -1.49 -7.47
C ILE A 121 22.69 -1.48 -8.85
N GLU A 122 21.91 -1.18 -9.89
CA GLU A 122 22.37 -1.26 -11.29
C GLU A 122 22.98 0.05 -11.83
N TYR A 123 22.79 1.15 -11.12
CA TYR A 123 23.07 2.50 -11.62
C TYR A 123 23.68 3.39 -10.52
N SER A 124 24.71 4.15 -10.90
CA SER A 124 25.25 5.25 -10.07
C SER A 124 24.50 6.52 -10.41
N GLY A 125 23.59 6.94 -9.55
CA GLY A 125 22.70 8.07 -9.79
C GLY A 125 23.11 9.37 -9.08
N GLY A 126 22.28 10.39 -9.26
CA GLY A 126 22.38 11.69 -8.58
C GLY A 126 22.31 12.86 -9.55
N SER A 127 22.84 12.68 -10.77
CA SER A 127 22.56 13.58 -11.89
C SER A 127 21.27 13.13 -12.55
N GLU A 128 20.24 13.98 -12.46
CA GLU A 128 18.92 13.71 -13.04
C GLU A 128 19.02 13.53 -14.58
N GLY A 129 18.11 12.76 -15.16
CA GLY A 129 17.94 12.61 -16.61
C GLY A 129 18.73 11.46 -17.24
N ILE A 130 19.74 10.93 -16.55
CA ILE A 130 20.69 9.95 -17.13
C ILE A 130 20.18 8.51 -17.00
N GLY A 131 19.44 8.17 -15.94
CA GLY A 131 19.09 6.78 -15.64
C GLY A 131 18.24 6.10 -16.72
N LEU A 132 17.36 6.83 -17.42
CA LEU A 132 16.63 6.29 -18.57
C LEU A 132 17.56 5.88 -19.72
N SER A 133 18.60 6.67 -20.00
CA SER A 133 19.61 6.30 -21.01
C SER A 133 20.39 5.04 -20.63
N VAL A 134 20.70 4.87 -19.34
CA VAL A 134 21.35 3.64 -18.83
C VAL A 134 20.42 2.43 -18.99
N ALA A 135 19.14 2.60 -18.67
CA ALA A 135 18.13 1.55 -18.83
C ALA A 135 17.98 1.09 -20.29
N ILE A 136 18.00 2.03 -21.23
CA ILE A 136 18.00 1.75 -22.68
C ILE A 136 19.21 0.89 -23.05
N GLY A 137 20.40 1.23 -22.56
CA GLY A 137 21.61 0.43 -22.82
C GLY A 137 21.46 -1.02 -22.35
N ILE A 138 20.91 -1.23 -21.16
CA ILE A 138 20.65 -2.58 -20.62
C ILE A 138 19.59 -3.30 -21.47
N ALA A 139 18.48 -2.62 -21.78
CA ALA A 139 17.38 -3.20 -22.55
C ALA A 139 17.83 -3.62 -23.95
N LEU A 140 18.63 -2.79 -24.62
CA LEU A 140 19.20 -3.05 -25.94
C LEU A 140 20.16 -4.24 -25.91
N ALA A 141 21.04 -4.31 -24.90
CA ALA A 141 21.92 -5.45 -24.71
C ALA A 141 21.14 -6.76 -24.52
N LYS A 142 20.12 -6.77 -23.64
CA LYS A 142 19.31 -7.98 -23.40
C LYS A 142 18.49 -8.40 -24.62
N LYS A 143 17.96 -7.44 -25.38
CA LYS A 143 17.24 -7.73 -26.62
C LYS A 143 18.18 -8.31 -27.68
N ARG A 144 19.39 -7.75 -27.83
CA ARG A 144 20.44 -8.25 -28.74
C ARG A 144 20.89 -9.68 -28.38
N ASP A 145 20.96 -9.99 -27.09
CA ASP A 145 21.32 -11.32 -26.59
C ASP A 145 20.16 -12.34 -26.67
N GLY A 146 19.00 -11.96 -27.21
CA GLY A 146 17.81 -12.81 -27.29
C GLY A 146 17.20 -13.15 -25.91
N LYS A 147 17.49 -12.35 -24.88
CA LYS A 147 17.04 -12.60 -23.51
C LYS A 147 15.69 -11.91 -23.23
N LYS A 148 14.90 -12.52 -22.34
CA LYS A 148 13.56 -12.05 -21.94
C LYS A 148 13.55 -11.22 -20.66
N ASN A 149 14.69 -10.64 -20.27
CA ASN A 149 14.75 -9.75 -19.11
C ASN A 149 13.94 -8.49 -19.39
N ARG A 150 13.19 -8.00 -18.40
CA ARG A 150 12.61 -6.66 -18.43
C ARG A 150 13.53 -5.67 -17.73
N VAL A 151 13.51 -4.43 -18.21
CA VAL A 151 14.20 -3.30 -17.57
C VAL A 151 13.16 -2.29 -17.16
N TYR A 152 13.09 -2.01 -15.86
CA TYR A 152 12.20 -1.02 -15.27
C TYR A 152 13.01 0.22 -14.90
N THR A 153 12.44 1.42 -15.09
CA THR A 153 13.11 2.67 -14.72
C THR A 153 12.13 3.64 -14.10
N LEU A 154 12.43 4.03 -12.87
CA LEU A 154 11.66 5.05 -12.15
C LEU A 154 12.28 6.42 -12.42
N ILE A 155 11.50 7.32 -13.02
CA ILE A 155 11.88 8.71 -13.28
C ILE A 155 11.02 9.69 -12.48
N GLY A 156 11.54 10.88 -12.21
CA GLY A 156 10.81 12.01 -11.61
C GLY A 156 10.19 12.95 -12.64
N ASP A 157 9.21 13.74 -12.22
CA ASP A 157 8.62 14.80 -13.04
C ASP A 157 9.52 16.02 -13.19
N GLY A 158 10.20 16.47 -12.12
CA GLY A 158 11.26 17.48 -12.24
C GLY A 158 12.44 16.98 -13.08
N GLU A 159 12.83 15.71 -12.91
CA GLU A 159 13.83 15.05 -13.77
C GLU A 159 13.45 15.06 -15.26
N SER A 160 12.15 14.98 -15.57
CA SER A 160 11.64 14.99 -16.95
C SER A 160 11.76 16.36 -17.64
N ASN A 161 12.24 17.39 -16.94
CA ASN A 161 12.65 18.64 -17.58
C ASN A 161 14.00 18.53 -18.30
N GLU A 162 14.83 17.55 -17.96
CA GLU A 162 16.12 17.34 -18.61
C GLU A 162 15.96 16.91 -20.06
N GLY A 163 16.69 17.57 -20.98
CA GLY A 163 16.70 17.23 -22.41
C GLY A 163 17.08 15.77 -22.67
N GLN A 164 17.95 15.22 -21.82
CA GLN A 164 18.41 13.84 -21.86
C GLN A 164 17.26 12.81 -21.82
N ILE A 165 16.19 13.09 -21.08
CA ILE A 165 15.01 12.21 -21.01
C ILE A 165 14.35 12.07 -22.39
N TRP A 166 14.27 13.16 -23.14
CA TRP A 166 13.63 13.20 -24.45
C TRP A 166 14.52 12.59 -25.53
N GLU A 167 15.83 12.81 -25.49
CA GLU A 167 16.79 12.08 -26.33
C GLU A 167 16.69 10.57 -26.12
N ALA A 168 16.64 10.13 -24.86
CA ALA A 168 16.45 8.74 -24.50
C ALA A 168 15.10 8.20 -24.99
N ALA A 169 14.02 8.97 -24.85
CA ALA A 169 12.69 8.58 -25.34
C ALA A 169 12.68 8.32 -26.86
N MET A 170 13.38 9.13 -27.67
CA MET A 170 13.51 8.90 -29.11
C MET A 170 14.28 7.61 -29.41
N ALA A 171 15.39 7.40 -28.71
CA ALA A 171 16.24 6.24 -28.90
C ALA A 171 15.50 4.93 -28.58
N ALA A 172 14.80 4.86 -27.46
CA ALA A 172 14.05 3.65 -27.06
C ALA A 172 13.03 3.21 -28.11
N SER A 173 12.31 4.17 -28.70
CA SER A 173 11.36 3.89 -29.78
C SER A 173 12.03 3.50 -31.08
N LYS A 174 13.14 4.16 -31.45
CA LYS A 174 13.94 3.79 -32.63
C LYS A 174 14.40 2.33 -32.58
N PHE A 175 14.79 1.86 -31.40
CA PHE A 175 15.24 0.48 -31.18
C PHE A 175 14.12 -0.48 -30.79
N LYS A 176 12.85 -0.04 -30.82
CA LYS A 176 11.67 -0.87 -30.51
C LYS A 176 11.81 -1.61 -29.17
N LEU A 177 12.24 -0.93 -28.11
CA LEU A 177 12.56 -1.56 -26.82
C LEU A 177 11.30 -1.92 -26.02
N ASP A 178 10.52 -2.87 -26.50
CA ASP A 178 9.38 -3.48 -25.77
C ASP A 178 9.74 -4.06 -24.41
N ASN A 179 10.99 -4.48 -24.19
CA ASN A 179 11.48 -4.93 -22.90
C ASN A 179 11.81 -3.80 -21.89
N LEU A 180 11.63 -2.54 -22.27
CA LEU A 180 11.80 -1.37 -21.40
C LEU A 180 10.45 -0.83 -20.92
N VAL A 181 10.34 -0.64 -19.60
CA VAL A 181 9.20 0.00 -18.94
C VAL A 181 9.68 1.18 -18.10
N ALA A 182 9.36 2.40 -18.51
CA ALA A 182 9.54 3.58 -17.69
C ALA A 182 8.33 3.77 -16.75
N ILE A 183 8.54 4.34 -15.58
CA ILE A 183 7.49 4.71 -14.64
C ILE A 183 7.78 6.12 -14.18
N LEU A 184 6.89 7.05 -14.49
CA LEU A 184 6.96 8.43 -14.04
C LEU A 184 6.25 8.57 -12.69
N ASP A 185 6.99 8.94 -11.66
CA ASP A 185 6.44 9.39 -10.38
C ASP A 185 5.96 10.84 -10.53
N ARG A 186 4.70 11.00 -10.96
CA ARG A 186 4.07 12.30 -11.24
C ARG A 186 3.44 12.86 -9.96
N ASN A 187 4.27 13.45 -9.10
CA ASN A 187 3.88 13.98 -7.80
C ASN A 187 3.69 15.51 -7.76
N LYS A 188 3.96 16.21 -8.86
CA LYS A 188 3.76 17.65 -9.08
C LYS A 188 4.67 18.56 -8.26
N ILE A 189 5.76 18.04 -7.68
CA ILE A 189 6.65 18.82 -6.82
C ILE A 189 8.11 18.51 -7.16
N GLN A 190 8.92 19.56 -7.25
CA GLN A 190 10.38 19.49 -7.35
C GLN A 190 11.07 20.26 -6.22
N GLN A 191 12.37 20.55 -6.35
CA GLN A 191 13.14 21.20 -5.29
C GLN A 191 12.59 22.59 -4.94
N ASP A 192 12.30 23.41 -5.95
CA ASP A 192 11.94 24.81 -5.77
C ASP A 192 10.43 25.07 -5.63
N GLY A 193 9.58 24.03 -5.70
CA GLY A 193 8.14 24.20 -5.59
C GLY A 193 7.34 23.20 -6.42
N PHE A 194 6.11 23.58 -6.78
CA PHE A 194 5.26 22.79 -7.66
C PHE A 194 5.77 22.85 -9.10
N THR A 195 5.77 21.72 -9.83
CA THR A 195 6.36 21.70 -11.18
C THR A 195 5.58 22.61 -12.13
N GLU A 196 4.28 22.75 -11.94
CA GLU A 196 3.37 23.60 -12.70
C GLU A 196 3.61 25.10 -12.50
N GLU A 197 4.33 25.49 -11.45
CA GLU A 197 4.73 26.89 -11.22
C GLU A 197 6.15 27.14 -11.75
N ILE A 198 7.05 26.18 -11.59
CA ILE A 198 8.47 26.34 -11.93
C ILE A 198 8.75 26.03 -13.40
N MET A 199 8.33 24.85 -13.88
CA MET A 199 8.52 24.39 -15.26
C MET A 199 7.47 23.32 -15.61
N PRO A 200 6.30 23.74 -16.15
CA PRO A 200 5.18 22.84 -16.39
C PRO A 200 5.52 21.65 -17.30
N LEU A 201 5.26 20.44 -16.80
CA LEU A 201 5.49 19.21 -17.57
C LEU A 201 4.30 18.83 -18.47
N ASP A 202 3.09 19.27 -18.13
CA ASP A 202 1.87 18.89 -18.86
C ASP A 202 1.75 19.57 -20.24
N PRO A 203 1.09 18.92 -21.24
CA PRO A 203 0.48 17.59 -21.19
C PRO A 203 1.50 16.45 -21.32
N VAL A 204 1.82 15.76 -20.21
CA VAL A 204 2.93 14.80 -20.18
C VAL A 204 2.60 13.52 -20.95
N ARG A 205 1.35 13.07 -20.87
CA ARG A 205 0.85 11.90 -21.62
C ARG A 205 1.08 12.05 -23.12
N ASP A 206 0.74 13.21 -23.67
CA ASP A 206 0.83 13.47 -25.11
C ASP A 206 2.28 13.63 -25.55
N LYS A 207 3.14 14.22 -24.72
CA LYS A 207 4.58 14.26 -24.95
C LYS A 207 5.15 12.84 -25.08
N TRP A 208 4.86 11.92 -24.16
CA TRP A 208 5.35 10.54 -24.27
C TRP A 208 4.76 9.78 -25.47
N ALA A 209 3.47 9.96 -25.75
CA ALA A 209 2.82 9.34 -26.91
C ALA A 209 3.44 9.81 -28.23
N ALA A 210 3.79 11.10 -28.35
CA ALA A 210 4.45 11.66 -29.53
C ALA A 210 5.83 11.05 -29.81
N PHE A 211 6.52 10.55 -28.79
CA PHE A 211 7.79 9.82 -28.92
C PHE A 211 7.58 8.33 -29.24
N ASN A 212 6.36 7.91 -29.61
CA ASN A 212 5.97 6.53 -29.96
C ASN A 212 6.07 5.52 -28.80
N TRP A 213 5.82 5.96 -27.57
CA TRP A 213 5.69 5.08 -26.41
C TRP A 213 4.24 4.63 -26.23
N ASN A 214 4.05 3.41 -25.73
CA ASN A 214 2.77 3.02 -25.13
C ASN A 214 2.63 3.70 -23.77
N VAL A 215 1.54 4.44 -23.55
CA VAL A 215 1.34 5.23 -22.34
C VAL A 215 0.13 4.72 -21.57
N VAL A 216 0.34 4.36 -20.30
CA VAL A 216 -0.71 3.99 -19.35
C VAL A 216 -0.67 4.94 -18.17
N GLU A 217 -1.82 5.41 -17.71
CA GLU A 217 -1.92 6.33 -16.58
C GLU A 217 -2.72 5.69 -15.45
N VAL A 218 -2.24 5.83 -14.21
CA VAL A 218 -2.82 5.20 -13.02
C VAL A 218 -2.76 6.14 -11.82
N ASN A 219 -3.59 5.86 -10.81
CA ASN A 219 -3.33 6.37 -9.46
C ASN A 219 -2.14 5.60 -8.87
N GLY A 220 -1.03 6.29 -8.65
CA GLY A 220 0.22 5.72 -8.15
C GLY A 220 0.19 5.28 -6.68
N HIS A 221 -0.95 5.46 -5.98
CA HIS A 221 -1.18 4.94 -4.62
C HIS A 221 -2.25 3.85 -4.57
N LYS A 222 -2.72 3.38 -5.73
CA LYS A 222 -3.60 2.22 -5.87
C LYS A 222 -2.79 1.09 -6.48
N ILE A 223 -2.24 0.23 -5.62
CA ILE A 223 -1.25 -0.78 -6.00
C ILE A 223 -1.80 -1.79 -7.02
N GLU A 224 -3.09 -2.08 -6.94
CA GLU A 224 -3.86 -2.89 -7.87
C GLU A 224 -3.87 -2.29 -9.29
N GLN A 225 -3.97 -0.96 -9.42
CA GLN A 225 -3.89 -0.30 -10.72
C GLN A 225 -2.48 -0.37 -11.30
N ILE A 226 -1.45 -0.25 -10.47
CA ILE A 226 -0.04 -0.39 -10.90
C ILE A 226 0.22 -1.82 -11.39
N ILE A 227 -0.22 -2.84 -10.64
CA ILE A 227 -0.05 -4.26 -11.01
C ILE A 227 -0.77 -4.59 -12.32
N ASP A 228 -2.01 -4.10 -12.49
CA ASP A 228 -2.76 -4.26 -13.73
C ASP A 228 -2.06 -3.56 -14.91
N ALA A 229 -1.62 -2.31 -14.74
CA ALA A 229 -0.86 -1.59 -15.76
C ALA A 229 0.42 -2.34 -16.17
N LEU A 230 1.20 -2.83 -15.21
CA LEU A 230 2.39 -3.66 -15.44
C LEU A 230 2.05 -4.97 -16.16
N SER A 231 0.86 -5.53 -15.95
CA SER A 231 0.40 -6.76 -16.61
C SER A 231 -0.10 -6.52 -18.05
N ARG A 232 -0.72 -5.36 -18.30
CA ARG A 232 -1.14 -4.93 -19.64
C ARG A 232 0.08 -4.62 -20.53
N ILE A 233 1.05 -3.89 -19.99
CA ILE A 233 2.27 -3.48 -20.70
C ILE A 233 3.13 -4.67 -21.13
N GLU A 234 3.12 -5.78 -20.40
CA GLU A 234 3.86 -6.98 -20.82
C GLU A 234 3.44 -7.54 -22.19
N LYS A 235 2.21 -7.25 -22.62
CA LYS A 235 1.65 -7.69 -23.90
C LYS A 235 1.96 -6.72 -25.04
N VAL A 236 2.60 -5.58 -24.75
CA VAL A 236 3.01 -4.60 -25.75
C VAL A 236 4.30 -5.06 -26.40
N GLU A 237 4.30 -5.08 -27.73
CA GLU A 237 5.43 -5.47 -28.57
C GLU A 237 5.89 -4.29 -29.42
N ASP A 238 7.14 -4.34 -29.89
CA ASP A 238 7.70 -3.41 -30.87
C ASP A 238 7.79 -1.93 -30.47
N LYS A 239 7.49 -1.58 -29.21
CA LYS A 239 7.66 -0.23 -28.66
C LYS A 239 7.84 -0.24 -27.13
N PRO A 240 8.60 0.71 -26.56
CA PRO A 240 8.70 0.85 -25.12
C PRO A 240 7.39 1.33 -24.50
N SER A 241 7.23 1.11 -23.19
CA SER A 241 6.04 1.54 -22.44
C SER A 241 6.39 2.43 -21.27
N ILE A 242 5.51 3.39 -20.97
CA ILE A 242 5.58 4.21 -19.77
C ILE A 242 4.28 4.13 -18.98
N ILE A 243 4.43 4.01 -17.65
CA ILE A 243 3.35 4.19 -16.69
C ILE A 243 3.49 5.59 -16.09
N ILE A 244 2.50 6.46 -16.29
CA ILE A 244 2.37 7.72 -15.56
C ILE A 244 1.63 7.40 -14.26
N ALA A 245 2.37 7.35 -13.15
CA ALA A 245 1.83 7.08 -11.83
C ALA A 245 1.59 8.42 -11.12
N ASN A 246 0.33 8.85 -11.06
CA ASN A 246 -0.06 10.07 -10.35
C ASN A 246 0.01 9.83 -8.84
N THR A 247 0.95 10.49 -8.17
CA THR A 247 1.29 10.27 -6.76
C THR A 247 1.18 11.58 -5.98
N THR A 248 1.30 11.49 -4.66
CA THR A 248 1.41 12.59 -3.72
C THR A 248 2.79 12.50 -3.09
N LYS A 249 3.62 13.52 -3.25
CA LYS A 249 4.95 13.56 -2.62
C LYS A 249 4.79 13.47 -1.10
N GLY A 250 5.51 12.58 -0.44
CA GLY A 250 5.39 12.38 1.01
C GLY A 250 4.19 11.55 1.47
N LYS A 251 3.48 10.86 0.57
CA LYS A 251 2.34 9.99 0.92
C LYS A 251 2.66 9.05 2.10
N GLY A 252 1.78 9.02 3.09
CA GLY A 252 1.87 8.16 4.27
C GLY A 252 2.01 8.95 5.58
N ILE A 253 2.70 10.09 5.56
CA ILE A 253 2.76 11.02 6.70
C ILE A 253 2.01 12.28 6.30
N LYS A 254 0.92 12.61 7.00
CA LYS A 254 -0.05 13.61 6.52
C LYS A 254 0.56 15.00 6.34
N HIS A 255 1.46 15.44 7.24
CA HIS A 255 2.10 16.76 7.13
C HIS A 255 3.30 16.81 6.20
N MET A 256 3.79 15.65 5.76
CA MET A 256 4.79 15.56 4.69
C MET A 256 4.15 15.48 3.31
N ALA A 257 2.89 15.03 3.25
CA ALA A 257 2.14 14.86 2.02
C ALA A 257 1.90 16.20 1.31
N ASN A 258 2.13 16.23 0.00
CA ASN A 258 1.89 17.38 -0.88
C ASN A 258 2.59 18.68 -0.43
N SER A 259 3.80 18.57 0.12
CA SER A 259 4.57 19.71 0.63
C SER A 259 5.98 19.75 0.05
N PRO A 260 6.36 20.79 -0.72
CA PRO A 260 7.71 20.99 -1.23
C PRO A 260 8.79 21.00 -0.13
N GLN A 261 8.45 21.46 1.07
CA GLN A 261 9.36 21.51 2.22
C GLN A 261 9.97 20.14 2.56
N TRP A 262 9.24 19.05 2.30
CA TRP A 262 9.65 17.69 2.63
C TRP A 262 10.34 16.96 1.46
N HIS A 263 10.71 17.69 0.40
CA HIS A 263 11.47 17.10 -0.69
C HIS A 263 12.82 16.55 -0.22
N GLY A 264 13.61 17.35 0.52
CA GLY A 264 14.96 16.99 1.00
C GLY A 264 15.22 17.24 2.49
N LYS A 265 14.17 17.47 3.28
CA LYS A 265 14.27 17.73 4.72
C LYS A 265 14.09 16.43 5.51
N ALA A 266 15.04 16.13 6.40
CA ALA A 266 14.89 15.06 7.37
C ALA A 266 14.03 15.48 8.57
N PRO A 267 13.17 14.60 9.11
CA PRO A 267 12.45 14.92 10.35
C PRO A 267 13.40 14.83 11.56
N PRO A 268 13.08 15.54 12.67
CA PRO A 268 13.81 15.36 13.92
C PRO A 268 13.73 13.93 14.44
N LYS A 269 14.84 13.39 14.97
CA LYS A 269 14.89 12.03 15.54
C LYS A 269 13.82 11.79 16.61
N LYS A 270 13.51 12.80 17.43
CA LYS A 270 12.48 12.75 18.47
C LYS A 270 11.06 12.50 17.93
N HIS A 271 10.78 12.81 16.65
CA HIS A 271 9.48 12.55 16.04
C HIS A 271 9.32 11.11 15.52
N VAL A 272 10.43 10.36 15.38
CA VAL A 272 10.42 9.02 14.75
C VAL A 272 9.41 8.06 15.39
N PRO A 273 9.32 7.92 16.73
CA PRO A 273 8.33 7.02 17.34
C PRO A 273 6.90 7.31 16.87
N ILE A 274 6.53 8.58 16.75
CA ILE A 274 5.19 9.03 16.36
C ILE A 274 4.96 8.87 14.87
N LEU A 275 5.98 9.15 14.04
CA LEU A 275 5.91 8.91 12.59
C LEU A 275 5.73 7.42 12.27
N LEU A 276 6.36 6.54 13.04
CA LEU A 276 6.17 5.09 12.90
C LEU A 276 4.77 4.66 13.34
N GLU A 277 4.26 5.23 14.44
CA GLU A 277 2.88 4.99 14.88
C GLU A 277 1.84 5.49 13.85
N GLU A 278 2.06 6.64 13.23
CA GLU A 278 1.19 7.19 12.18
C GLU A 278 1.10 6.22 10.99
N LEU A 279 2.25 5.68 10.55
CA LEU A 279 2.29 4.68 9.47
C LEU A 279 1.59 3.37 9.88
N GLN A 280 1.69 2.95 11.14
CA GLN A 280 1.04 1.74 11.66
C GLN A 280 -0.46 1.91 11.94
N SER A 281 -0.93 3.14 12.04
CA SER A 281 -2.30 3.49 12.37
C SER A 281 -3.20 3.71 11.16
N GLU A 282 -2.73 3.40 9.95
CA GLU A 282 -3.54 3.49 8.74
C GLU A 282 -4.85 2.67 8.87
N ILE A 283 -5.98 3.31 8.59
CA ILE A 283 -7.32 2.73 8.65
C ILE A 283 -7.86 2.57 7.23
N LEU A 284 -8.29 1.35 6.89
CA LEU A 284 -9.02 1.04 5.67
C LEU A 284 -10.52 1.04 5.94
N ILE A 285 -11.29 1.70 5.07
CA ILE A 285 -12.75 1.69 5.10
C ILE A 285 -13.24 0.70 4.05
N ALA A 286 -14.00 -0.31 4.51
CA ALA A 286 -14.53 -1.39 3.69
C ALA A 286 -16.07 -1.39 3.75
N PRO A 287 -16.77 -0.69 2.84
CA PRO A 287 -18.22 -0.71 2.85
C PRO A 287 -18.78 -2.10 2.54
N SER A 288 -19.64 -2.63 3.41
CA SER A 288 -20.34 -3.89 3.16
C SER A 288 -21.57 -3.66 2.30
N ILE A 289 -21.57 -4.22 1.08
CA ILE A 289 -22.60 -3.93 0.06
C ILE A 289 -23.94 -4.61 0.31
N ILE A 290 -24.01 -5.51 1.30
CA ILE A 290 -25.25 -6.18 1.67
C ILE A 290 -26.20 -5.26 2.45
N ALA A 291 -25.68 -4.21 3.09
CA ALA A 291 -26.47 -3.23 3.81
C ALA A 291 -27.23 -2.28 2.86
N GLY A 292 -28.33 -1.69 3.34
CA GLY A 292 -29.19 -0.82 2.54
C GLY A 292 -30.09 -1.59 1.55
N GLU A 293 -30.62 -0.90 0.54
CA GLU A 293 -31.58 -1.49 -0.40
C GLU A 293 -30.95 -2.65 -1.23
N PRO A 294 -31.59 -3.83 -1.35
CA PRO A 294 -30.99 -5.02 -1.98
C PRO A 294 -30.73 -4.89 -3.48
N GLU A 295 -31.48 -4.04 -4.18
CA GLU A 295 -31.41 -3.92 -5.63
C GLU A 295 -30.31 -2.90 -6.00
N ASN A 296 -29.31 -3.34 -6.78
CA ASN A 296 -28.22 -2.55 -7.38
C ASN A 296 -26.83 -2.58 -6.70
N TYR A 297 -26.27 -3.78 -6.50
CA TYR A 297 -24.87 -3.94 -6.05
C TYR A 297 -23.84 -3.23 -6.94
N GLU A 298 -24.08 -3.16 -8.27
CA GLU A 298 -23.17 -2.46 -9.19
C GLU A 298 -23.02 -0.99 -8.82
N GLU A 299 -24.14 -0.29 -8.63
CA GLU A 299 -24.11 1.13 -8.27
C GLU A 299 -23.53 1.33 -6.87
N LYS A 300 -23.82 0.45 -5.90
CA LYS A 300 -23.18 0.51 -4.57
C LYS A 300 -21.66 0.49 -4.70
N VAL A 301 -21.12 -0.47 -5.45
CA VAL A 301 -19.66 -0.60 -5.69
C VAL A 301 -19.12 0.65 -6.38
N ARG A 302 -19.74 1.12 -7.46
CA ARG A 302 -19.29 2.32 -8.18
C ARG A 302 -19.29 3.57 -7.32
N ARG A 303 -20.34 3.76 -6.50
CA ARG A 303 -20.46 4.92 -5.62
C ARG A 303 -19.47 4.86 -4.48
N ALA A 304 -19.24 3.68 -3.87
CA ALA A 304 -18.22 3.50 -2.85
C ALA A 304 -16.80 3.73 -3.40
N GLU A 305 -16.48 3.19 -4.58
CA GLU A 305 -15.19 3.44 -5.26
C GLU A 305 -14.98 4.93 -5.54
N ARG A 306 -15.99 5.62 -6.12
CA ARG A 306 -15.93 7.07 -6.38
C ARG A 306 -15.77 7.90 -5.10
N ALA A 307 -16.39 7.46 -4.00
CA ALA A 307 -16.29 8.11 -2.70
C ALA A 307 -14.96 7.83 -1.97
N GLY A 308 -14.10 6.97 -2.52
CA GLY A 308 -12.78 6.66 -1.96
C GLY A 308 -12.80 5.57 -0.90
N ALA A 309 -13.65 4.55 -1.05
CA ALA A 309 -13.51 3.30 -0.32
C ALA A 309 -12.14 2.64 -0.59
N ASP A 310 -11.59 1.96 0.41
CA ASP A 310 -10.31 1.26 0.28
C ASP A 310 -10.49 -0.18 -0.18
N LEU A 311 -11.58 -0.81 0.26
CA LEU A 311 -12.00 -2.17 -0.04
C LEU A 311 -13.51 -2.18 -0.31
N ILE A 312 -14.01 -3.22 -0.97
CA ILE A 312 -15.42 -3.57 -0.93
C ILE A 312 -15.55 -4.87 -0.14
N HIS A 313 -16.30 -4.82 0.95
CA HIS A 313 -16.57 -5.99 1.78
C HIS A 313 -17.81 -6.72 1.25
N LEU A 314 -17.68 -8.04 1.13
CA LEU A 314 -18.65 -8.92 0.50
C LEU A 314 -19.06 -10.01 1.49
N ASP A 315 -20.20 -9.81 2.15
CA ASP A 315 -20.79 -10.78 3.07
C ASP A 315 -21.54 -11.87 2.31
N ILE A 316 -20.97 -13.07 2.25
CA ILE A 316 -21.56 -14.23 1.58
C ILE A 316 -22.20 -15.15 2.61
N MET A 317 -23.53 -15.32 2.49
CA MET A 317 -24.33 -16.11 3.41
C MET A 317 -25.11 -17.19 2.65
N ASP A 318 -25.08 -18.43 3.16
CA ASP A 318 -25.63 -19.61 2.47
C ASP A 318 -26.97 -20.11 3.01
N GLY A 319 -27.54 -19.46 4.03
CA GLY A 319 -28.77 -19.90 4.69
C GLY A 319 -28.61 -21.15 5.57
N LYS A 320 -27.38 -21.65 5.76
CA LYS A 320 -27.08 -22.84 6.57
C LYS A 320 -26.21 -22.53 7.78
N PHE A 321 -25.06 -21.89 7.57
CA PHE A 321 -24.22 -21.45 8.68
C PHE A 321 -24.89 -20.27 9.41
N VAL A 322 -25.45 -19.35 8.64
CA VAL A 322 -26.33 -18.29 9.13
C VAL A 322 -27.71 -18.41 8.48
N PRO A 323 -28.82 -17.98 9.13
CA PRO A 323 -30.16 -18.19 8.60
C PRO A 323 -30.49 -17.42 7.31
N SER A 324 -29.72 -16.38 6.99
CA SER A 324 -29.95 -15.51 5.83
C SER A 324 -29.16 -15.98 4.62
N THR A 325 -29.60 -15.62 3.42
CA THR A 325 -28.85 -15.79 2.17
C THR A 325 -28.49 -14.44 1.57
N SER A 326 -27.39 -14.39 0.79
CA SER A 326 -26.99 -13.21 0.04
C SER A 326 -26.64 -13.57 -1.41
N PHE A 327 -25.63 -12.91 -1.99
CA PHE A 327 -25.09 -13.20 -3.31
C PHE A 327 -23.90 -14.16 -3.22
N PHE A 328 -23.52 -14.74 -4.35
CA PHE A 328 -22.45 -15.74 -4.45
C PHE A 328 -21.42 -15.36 -5.52
N ALA A 329 -20.47 -16.27 -5.79
CA ALA A 329 -19.32 -16.06 -6.67
C ALA A 329 -19.66 -15.47 -8.06
N ASP A 330 -20.77 -15.89 -8.69
CA ASP A 330 -21.18 -15.36 -10.01
C ASP A 330 -21.47 -13.85 -9.99
N THR A 331 -22.09 -13.36 -8.92
CA THR A 331 -22.33 -11.92 -8.74
C THR A 331 -21.01 -11.18 -8.58
N ILE A 332 -20.09 -11.73 -7.77
CA ILE A 332 -18.77 -11.15 -7.53
C ILE A 332 -17.97 -11.07 -8.84
N LYS A 333 -17.99 -12.13 -9.64
CA LYS A 333 -17.34 -12.18 -10.96
C LYS A 333 -17.87 -11.12 -11.92
N HIS A 334 -19.16 -10.78 -11.82
CA HIS A 334 -19.76 -9.68 -12.56
C HIS A 334 -19.30 -8.31 -12.03
N LEU A 335 -19.33 -8.11 -10.71
CA LEU A 335 -18.86 -6.89 -10.06
C LEU A 335 -17.35 -6.61 -10.32
N ARG A 336 -16.52 -7.64 -10.39
CA ARG A 336 -15.09 -7.53 -10.67
C ARG A 336 -14.80 -6.94 -12.05
N LYS A 337 -15.72 -7.04 -13.01
CA LYS A 337 -15.57 -6.43 -14.35
C LYS A 337 -15.73 -4.90 -14.32
N ILE A 338 -16.34 -4.36 -13.26
CA ILE A 338 -16.73 -2.96 -13.22
C ILE A 338 -15.94 -2.12 -12.20
N SER A 339 -15.16 -2.75 -11.32
CA SER A 339 -14.38 -2.09 -10.29
C SER A 339 -12.98 -2.68 -10.19
N SER A 340 -12.02 -1.81 -9.91
CA SER A 340 -10.64 -2.21 -9.61
C SER A 340 -10.37 -2.29 -8.12
N VAL A 341 -11.23 -1.71 -7.28
CA VAL A 341 -11.09 -1.73 -5.81
C VAL A 341 -11.00 -3.17 -5.32
N PRO A 342 -10.11 -3.48 -4.37
CA PRO A 342 -9.96 -4.84 -3.89
C PRO A 342 -11.24 -5.38 -3.25
N PHE A 343 -11.58 -6.64 -3.56
CA PHE A 343 -12.73 -7.33 -2.95
C PHE A 343 -12.28 -8.20 -1.78
N ASP A 344 -12.99 -8.01 -0.69
CA ASP A 344 -12.83 -8.72 0.56
C ASP A 344 -14.05 -9.61 0.80
N ALA A 345 -13.89 -10.91 0.55
CA ALA A 345 -14.97 -11.89 0.65
C ALA A 345 -14.98 -12.54 2.03
N HIS A 346 -16.06 -12.29 2.75
CA HIS A 346 -16.33 -12.86 4.06
C HIS A 346 -17.33 -14.02 3.92
N LEU A 347 -16.82 -15.25 4.06
CA LEU A 347 -17.58 -16.48 3.83
C LEU A 347 -18.28 -16.95 5.11
N MET A 348 -19.52 -16.51 5.30
CA MET A 348 -20.47 -17.01 6.31
C MET A 348 -21.23 -18.23 5.75
N ILE A 349 -20.51 -19.29 5.39
CA ILE A 349 -21.06 -20.49 4.73
C ILE A 349 -20.66 -21.80 5.41
N GLU A 350 -21.49 -22.83 5.30
CA GLU A 350 -21.17 -24.19 5.74
C GLU A 350 -20.10 -24.83 4.82
N LYS A 351 -19.07 -25.46 5.40
CA LYS A 351 -18.02 -26.21 4.67
C LYS A 351 -17.34 -25.38 3.57
N PRO A 352 -16.70 -24.24 3.90
CA PRO A 352 -16.09 -23.34 2.92
C PRO A 352 -14.99 -23.99 2.07
N ILE A 353 -14.37 -25.09 2.54
CA ILE A 353 -13.38 -25.87 1.78
C ILE A 353 -13.89 -26.31 0.40
N ARG A 354 -15.21 -26.54 0.26
CA ARG A 354 -15.81 -26.97 -1.00
C ARG A 354 -15.99 -25.81 -2.00
N HIS A 355 -16.03 -24.57 -1.50
CA HIS A 355 -16.48 -23.40 -2.27
C HIS A 355 -15.40 -22.33 -2.43
N VAL A 356 -14.31 -22.37 -1.65
CA VAL A 356 -13.26 -21.33 -1.68
C VAL A 356 -12.72 -21.05 -3.09
N HIS A 357 -12.60 -22.09 -3.93
CA HIS A 357 -12.11 -21.97 -5.30
C HIS A 357 -13.01 -21.06 -6.17
N GLU A 358 -14.32 -21.05 -5.93
CA GLU A 358 -15.27 -20.21 -6.65
C GLU A 358 -14.99 -18.72 -6.43
N TYR A 359 -14.57 -18.34 -5.22
CA TYR A 359 -14.24 -16.95 -4.85
C TYR A 359 -12.85 -16.53 -5.34
N ILE A 360 -11.91 -17.48 -5.43
CA ILE A 360 -10.64 -17.26 -6.14
C ILE A 360 -10.93 -16.94 -7.62
N ASP A 361 -11.75 -17.77 -8.27
CA ASP A 361 -12.09 -17.62 -9.69
C ASP A 361 -12.98 -16.39 -9.98
N ALA A 362 -13.73 -15.92 -8.98
CA ALA A 362 -14.49 -14.68 -9.05
C ALA A 362 -13.60 -13.42 -9.00
N GLY A 363 -12.33 -13.56 -8.61
CA GLY A 363 -11.36 -12.47 -8.53
C GLY A 363 -11.43 -11.68 -7.22
N CYS A 364 -11.70 -12.33 -6.10
CA CYS A 364 -11.51 -11.74 -4.77
C CYS A 364 -10.01 -11.56 -4.47
N ASP A 365 -9.66 -10.50 -3.76
CA ASP A 365 -8.29 -10.21 -3.33
C ASP A 365 -8.00 -10.74 -1.92
N ILE A 366 -9.05 -10.79 -1.09
CA ILE A 366 -9.05 -11.32 0.27
C ILE A 366 -10.21 -12.32 0.38
N VAL A 367 -9.98 -13.46 1.02
CA VAL A 367 -11.03 -14.43 1.33
C VAL A 367 -10.87 -14.88 2.78
N THR A 368 -11.93 -14.65 3.56
CA THR A 368 -11.99 -14.96 4.98
C THR A 368 -13.03 -16.03 5.25
N VAL A 369 -12.67 -17.03 6.06
CA VAL A 369 -13.57 -18.10 6.50
C VAL A 369 -13.75 -18.07 8.01
N HIS A 370 -14.89 -18.54 8.51
CA HIS A 370 -15.15 -18.65 9.95
C HIS A 370 -14.47 -19.84 10.58
N VAL A 371 -13.82 -19.64 11.73
CA VAL A 371 -13.24 -20.74 12.52
C VAL A 371 -14.31 -21.76 12.95
N GLU A 372 -15.56 -21.33 13.07
CA GLU A 372 -16.71 -22.17 13.43
C GLU A 372 -17.14 -23.12 12.31
N THR A 373 -16.66 -22.92 11.07
CA THR A 373 -17.11 -23.64 9.87
C THR A 373 -16.10 -24.66 9.34
N CYS A 374 -14.91 -24.73 9.95
CA CYS A 374 -13.84 -25.61 9.52
C CYS A 374 -13.01 -26.11 10.71
N THR A 375 -12.51 -27.34 10.60
CA THR A 375 -11.44 -27.87 11.46
C THR A 375 -10.09 -27.21 11.12
N GLU A 376 -9.09 -27.35 11.99
CA GLU A 376 -7.71 -26.88 11.71
C GLU A 376 -7.20 -27.45 10.37
N SER A 377 -7.39 -28.75 10.11
CA SER A 377 -6.94 -29.38 8.87
C SER A 377 -7.60 -28.78 7.63
N GLU A 378 -8.91 -28.53 7.69
CA GLU A 378 -9.65 -27.91 6.58
C GLU A 378 -9.20 -26.47 6.36
N PHE A 379 -8.99 -25.69 7.43
CA PHE A 379 -8.46 -24.34 7.32
C PHE A 379 -7.08 -24.31 6.66
N LEU A 380 -6.17 -25.22 7.03
CA LEU A 380 -4.83 -25.28 6.43
C LEU A 380 -4.88 -25.62 4.94
N GLU A 381 -5.83 -26.45 4.51
CA GLU A 381 -6.06 -26.74 3.09
C GLU A 381 -6.59 -25.53 2.33
N ILE A 382 -7.62 -24.86 2.87
CA ILE A 382 -8.15 -23.58 2.35
C ILE A 382 -7.03 -22.55 2.22
N ASN A 383 -6.26 -22.37 3.28
CA ASN A 383 -5.18 -21.40 3.32
C ASN A 383 -4.12 -21.70 2.26
N LYS A 384 -3.74 -22.97 2.09
CA LYS A 384 -2.82 -23.39 1.02
C LYS A 384 -3.35 -23.07 -0.38
N MET A 385 -4.66 -23.22 -0.63
CA MET A 385 -5.28 -22.85 -1.90
C MET A 385 -5.18 -21.34 -2.14
N LEU A 386 -5.53 -20.53 -1.15
CA LEU A 386 -5.49 -19.06 -1.21
C LEU A 386 -4.05 -18.55 -1.44
N LEU A 387 -3.09 -19.03 -0.65
CA LEU A 387 -1.67 -18.69 -0.80
C LEU A 387 -1.13 -19.03 -2.19
N LYS A 388 -1.48 -20.21 -2.73
CA LYS A 388 -1.06 -20.64 -4.07
C LYS A 388 -1.65 -19.74 -5.17
N ALA A 389 -2.88 -19.26 -4.97
CA ALA A 389 -3.55 -18.35 -5.89
C ALA A 389 -3.10 -16.88 -5.74
N GLY A 390 -2.37 -16.53 -4.68
CA GLY A 390 -1.96 -15.16 -4.38
C GLY A 390 -3.06 -14.32 -3.74
N ILE A 391 -4.06 -14.96 -3.14
CA ILE A 391 -5.18 -14.32 -2.43
C ILE A 391 -4.84 -14.21 -0.95
N SER A 392 -5.14 -13.07 -0.32
CA SER A 392 -4.92 -12.85 1.11
C SER A 392 -5.86 -13.72 1.95
N PRO A 393 -5.33 -14.68 2.74
CA PRO A 393 -6.14 -15.56 3.57
C PRO A 393 -6.56 -14.86 4.87
N GLY A 394 -7.84 -14.96 5.20
CA GLY A 394 -8.39 -14.47 6.45
C GLY A 394 -9.06 -15.55 7.29
N ILE A 395 -9.20 -15.27 8.59
CA ILE A 395 -10.05 -16.06 9.49
C ILE A 395 -10.94 -15.16 10.34
N ALA A 396 -12.22 -15.51 10.45
CA ALA A 396 -13.21 -14.80 11.25
C ALA A 396 -13.51 -15.56 12.55
N ILE A 397 -13.81 -14.81 13.62
CA ILE A 397 -14.15 -15.35 14.94
C ILE A 397 -15.43 -14.67 15.45
N ASN A 398 -16.49 -15.45 15.68
CA ASN A 398 -17.76 -14.95 16.21
C ASN A 398 -17.61 -14.41 17.62
N PRO A 399 -18.50 -13.52 18.10
CA PRO A 399 -18.38 -12.92 19.44
C PRO A 399 -18.25 -13.96 20.56
N GLY A 400 -19.06 -15.02 20.52
CA GLY A 400 -19.07 -16.09 21.53
C GLY A 400 -17.94 -17.13 21.45
N THR A 401 -17.14 -17.13 20.38
CA THR A 401 -16.11 -18.17 20.16
C THR A 401 -14.78 -17.77 20.79
N GLN A 402 -14.18 -18.64 21.60
CA GLN A 402 -12.84 -18.37 22.14
C GLN A 402 -11.76 -18.40 21.06
N PHE A 403 -10.69 -17.62 21.24
CA PHE A 403 -9.55 -17.63 20.32
C PHE A 403 -8.90 -19.04 20.27
N PRO A 404 -8.91 -19.71 19.12
CA PRO A 404 -8.34 -21.06 19.01
C PRO A 404 -6.82 -21.03 19.11
N SER A 405 -6.25 -21.77 20.06
CA SER A 405 -4.80 -21.81 20.30
C SER A 405 -4.00 -22.32 19.09
N TRP A 406 -4.59 -23.18 18.26
CA TRP A 406 -3.95 -23.72 17.06
C TRP A 406 -3.60 -22.63 16.03
N LEU A 407 -4.28 -21.49 16.03
CA LEU A 407 -3.97 -20.38 15.12
C LEU A 407 -2.58 -19.79 15.35
N ILE A 408 -2.04 -19.88 16.57
CA ILE A 408 -0.72 -19.35 16.93
C ILE A 408 0.37 -19.94 16.04
N GLY A 409 0.26 -21.24 15.70
CA GLY A 409 1.23 -21.93 14.83
C GLY A 409 1.23 -21.46 13.38
N HIS A 410 0.18 -20.76 12.94
CA HIS A 410 -0.09 -20.47 11.52
C HIS A 410 -0.18 -18.98 11.19
N LEU A 411 0.10 -18.09 12.17
CA LEU A 411 -0.02 -16.63 12.04
C LEU A 411 0.73 -16.01 10.86
N ASN A 412 1.86 -16.58 10.45
CA ASN A 412 2.64 -16.09 9.30
C ASN A 412 1.91 -16.24 7.96
N ASN A 413 0.91 -17.11 7.91
CA ASN A 413 0.12 -17.43 6.71
C ASN A 413 -1.32 -16.91 6.83
N ILE A 414 -1.59 -15.96 7.73
CA ILE A 414 -2.90 -15.32 7.88
C ILE A 414 -2.67 -13.82 7.69
N ASP A 415 -3.33 -13.23 6.69
CA ASP A 415 -3.14 -11.82 6.35
C ASP A 415 -4.15 -10.92 7.06
N VAL A 416 -5.32 -11.44 7.44
CA VAL A 416 -6.36 -10.71 8.18
C VAL A 416 -7.08 -11.60 9.19
N MET A 417 -7.45 -11.04 10.34
CA MET A 417 -8.40 -11.64 11.27
C MET A 417 -9.60 -10.74 11.46
N ILE A 418 -10.79 -11.27 11.15
CA ILE A 418 -12.05 -10.60 11.46
C ILE A 418 -12.44 -10.97 12.88
N ILE A 419 -12.57 -9.95 13.74
CA ILE A 419 -13.16 -10.10 15.06
C ILE A 419 -14.56 -9.51 14.98
N MET A 420 -15.55 -10.40 14.95
CA MET A 420 -16.95 -10.02 14.82
C MET A 420 -17.41 -9.22 16.04
N SER A 421 -18.00 -8.05 15.80
CA SER A 421 -18.64 -7.21 16.82
C SER A 421 -20.17 -7.33 16.83
N VAL A 422 -20.73 -8.18 15.98
CA VAL A 422 -22.12 -8.66 16.00
C VAL A 422 -22.15 -10.16 15.73
N ASN A 423 -23.28 -10.83 15.95
CA ASN A 423 -23.41 -12.22 15.49
C ASN A 423 -23.49 -12.24 13.95
N PRO A 424 -22.82 -13.18 13.25
CA PRO A 424 -22.86 -13.24 11.79
C PRO A 424 -24.30 -13.43 11.29
N GLY A 425 -24.65 -12.79 10.19
CA GLY A 425 -26.01 -12.80 9.66
C GLY A 425 -26.42 -11.47 9.01
N PHE A 426 -27.70 -11.11 9.15
CA PHE A 426 -28.27 -9.94 8.46
C PHE A 426 -27.65 -8.60 8.91
N ALA A 427 -27.65 -7.62 8.00
CA ALA A 427 -27.10 -6.29 8.23
C ALA A 427 -27.93 -5.48 9.24
N GLY A 428 -27.26 -4.55 9.94
CA GLY A 428 -27.92 -3.59 10.84
C GLY A 428 -28.12 -4.06 12.27
N GLN A 429 -27.49 -5.16 12.66
CA GLN A 429 -27.39 -5.56 14.05
C GLN A 429 -26.62 -4.53 14.89
N LYS A 430 -26.97 -4.44 16.17
CA LYS A 430 -26.30 -3.53 17.11
C LYS A 430 -24.96 -4.09 17.55
N PHE A 431 -23.96 -3.22 17.61
CA PHE A 431 -22.64 -3.50 18.16
C PHE A 431 -22.72 -4.15 19.55
N ILE A 432 -21.95 -5.22 19.78
CA ILE A 432 -21.85 -5.92 21.06
C ILE A 432 -20.65 -5.34 21.83
N PRO A 433 -20.85 -4.59 22.93
CA PRO A 433 -19.75 -3.94 23.66
C PRO A 433 -18.64 -4.91 24.12
N ASP A 434 -19.01 -6.09 24.61
CA ASP A 434 -18.07 -7.12 25.09
C ASP A 434 -17.10 -7.62 24.00
N SER A 435 -17.41 -7.39 22.72
CA SER A 435 -16.50 -7.71 21.62
C SER A 435 -15.21 -6.87 21.63
N LEU A 436 -15.23 -5.68 22.24
CA LEU A 436 -14.05 -4.81 22.35
C LEU A 436 -12.97 -5.42 23.26
N ASP A 437 -13.36 -5.90 24.44
CA ASP A 437 -12.42 -6.50 25.39
C ASP A 437 -11.79 -7.76 24.78
N LYS A 438 -12.62 -8.60 24.17
CA LYS A 438 -12.15 -9.76 23.41
C LYS A 438 -11.19 -9.38 22.29
N MET A 439 -11.51 -8.35 21.50
CA MET A 439 -10.65 -7.88 20.42
C MET A 439 -9.30 -7.43 20.99
N ALA A 440 -9.29 -6.63 22.05
CA ALA A 440 -8.06 -6.16 22.70
C ALA A 440 -7.20 -7.31 23.24
N GLU A 441 -7.82 -8.33 23.85
CA GLU A 441 -7.14 -9.54 24.34
C GLU A 441 -6.52 -10.36 23.21
N ILE A 442 -7.28 -10.57 22.12
CA ILE A 442 -6.78 -11.27 20.93
C ILE A 442 -5.62 -10.47 20.31
N VAL A 443 -5.77 -9.16 20.13
CA VAL A 443 -4.72 -8.30 19.58
C VAL A 443 -3.45 -8.35 20.43
N LYS A 444 -3.57 -8.36 21.76
CA LYS A 444 -2.42 -8.54 22.66
C LYS A 444 -1.72 -9.88 22.42
N THR A 445 -2.50 -10.96 22.32
CA THR A 445 -1.99 -12.31 22.02
C THR A 445 -1.31 -12.40 20.66
N LEU A 446 -1.90 -11.78 19.63
CA LEU A 446 -1.34 -11.74 18.28
C LEU A 446 -0.03 -10.95 18.24
N LYS A 447 0.04 -9.80 18.91
CA LYS A 447 1.26 -9.00 19.03
C LYS A 447 2.38 -9.75 19.72
N SER A 448 2.10 -10.46 20.83
CA SER A 448 3.13 -11.26 21.53
C SER A 448 3.67 -12.42 20.68
N ASN A 449 2.89 -12.88 19.70
CA ASN A 449 3.27 -13.93 18.76
C ASN A 449 3.72 -13.38 17.39
N ASN A 450 4.09 -12.09 17.32
CA ASN A 450 4.63 -11.44 16.11
C ASN A 450 3.69 -11.57 14.89
N TYR A 451 2.38 -11.55 15.11
CA TYR A 451 1.40 -11.39 14.03
C TYR A 451 1.62 -10.04 13.35
N LYS A 452 1.54 -10.04 12.02
CA LYS A 452 1.80 -8.86 11.19
C LYS A 452 0.66 -8.53 10.23
N GLY A 453 -0.39 -9.35 10.21
CA GLY A 453 -1.58 -9.11 9.39
C GLY A 453 -2.46 -8.02 9.98
N PHE A 454 -3.63 -7.85 9.39
CA PHE A 454 -4.61 -6.84 9.77
C PHE A 454 -5.64 -7.41 10.74
N ILE A 455 -6.17 -6.53 11.58
CA ILE A 455 -7.34 -6.81 12.39
C ILE A 455 -8.49 -6.06 11.76
N GLU A 456 -9.57 -6.78 11.49
CA GLU A 456 -10.77 -6.26 10.86
C GLU A 456 -11.92 -6.33 11.84
N ALA A 457 -12.66 -5.24 11.95
CA ALA A 457 -13.86 -5.15 12.76
C ALA A 457 -15.08 -5.17 11.84
N ASP A 458 -15.92 -6.21 12.01
CA ASP A 458 -17.15 -6.38 11.26
C ASP A 458 -18.37 -6.47 12.17
N GLY A 459 -19.36 -5.63 11.87
CA GLY A 459 -20.63 -5.52 12.59
C GLY A 459 -20.78 -4.23 13.38
N GLY A 460 -21.75 -3.39 13.00
CA GLY A 460 -22.11 -2.20 13.78
C GLY A 460 -21.06 -1.08 13.79
N ILE A 461 -20.19 -1.03 12.77
CA ILE A 461 -19.17 0.02 12.66
C ILE A 461 -19.78 1.29 12.07
N ASP A 462 -19.68 2.39 12.82
CA ASP A 462 -20.13 3.71 12.43
C ASP A 462 -19.27 4.82 13.05
N ALA A 463 -19.69 6.08 12.90
CA ALA A 463 -18.98 7.25 13.43
C ALA A 463 -18.83 7.28 14.97
N THR A 464 -19.63 6.50 15.69
CA THR A 464 -19.63 6.42 17.16
C THR A 464 -18.79 5.26 17.70
N THR A 465 -18.70 4.15 16.96
CA THR A 465 -17.94 2.96 17.38
C THR A 465 -16.50 2.92 16.86
N LEU A 466 -16.20 3.64 15.77
CA LEU A 466 -14.90 3.60 15.08
C LEU A 466 -13.69 3.81 16.01
N GLN A 467 -13.76 4.80 16.91
CA GLN A 467 -12.67 5.10 17.85
C GLN A 467 -12.37 3.87 18.73
N GLN A 468 -13.40 3.27 19.31
CA GLN A 468 -13.28 2.16 20.24
C GLN A 468 -12.67 0.92 19.58
N VAL A 469 -13.11 0.57 18.36
CA VAL A 469 -12.55 -0.56 17.62
C VAL A 469 -11.11 -0.29 17.15
N PHE A 470 -10.80 0.95 16.77
CA PHE A 470 -9.43 1.34 16.42
C PHE A 470 -8.48 1.20 17.61
N ASP A 471 -8.91 1.63 18.80
CA ASP A 471 -8.17 1.54 20.05
C ASP A 471 -7.97 0.07 20.48
N ALA A 472 -8.99 -0.78 20.28
CA ALA A 472 -8.90 -2.22 20.48
C ALA A 472 -7.93 -2.91 19.50
N GLY A 473 -7.59 -2.26 18.39
CA GLY A 473 -6.52 -2.67 17.47
C GLY A 473 -6.96 -2.90 16.03
N ALA A 474 -8.23 -2.69 15.70
CA ALA A 474 -8.73 -2.81 14.33
C ALA A 474 -8.08 -1.77 13.40
N ARG A 475 -7.85 -2.18 12.15
CA ARG A 475 -7.30 -1.35 11.07
C ARG A 475 -8.15 -1.41 9.80
N ILE A 476 -9.02 -2.40 9.67
CA ILE A 476 -10.04 -2.46 8.61
C ILE A 476 -11.41 -2.31 9.28
N MET A 477 -12.19 -1.35 8.77
CA MET A 477 -13.49 -0.96 9.33
C MET A 477 -14.59 -1.35 8.34
N VAL A 478 -15.33 -2.42 8.65
CA VAL A 478 -16.43 -2.89 7.80
C VAL A 478 -17.69 -2.10 8.11
N ALA A 479 -18.08 -1.22 7.19
CA ALA A 479 -19.15 -0.25 7.39
C ALA A 479 -20.34 -0.53 6.46
N GLY A 480 -21.34 -1.24 6.95
CA GLY A 480 -22.58 -1.52 6.21
C GLY A 480 -23.56 -0.33 6.26
N ASN A 481 -24.47 -0.34 7.24
CA ASN A 481 -25.52 0.69 7.36
C ASN A 481 -24.97 2.12 7.54
N ALA A 482 -23.77 2.28 8.11
CA ALA A 482 -23.13 3.59 8.18
C ALA A 482 -22.85 4.21 6.80
N VAL A 483 -22.69 3.37 5.76
CA VAL A 483 -22.47 3.82 4.38
C VAL A 483 -23.76 3.78 3.55
N TYR A 484 -24.53 2.69 3.65
CA TYR A 484 -25.68 2.43 2.77
C TYR A 484 -27.04 2.64 3.44
N GLY A 485 -27.07 3.06 4.71
CA GLY A 485 -28.32 3.35 5.44
C GLY A 485 -28.96 4.67 5.06
N SER A 486 -28.27 5.52 4.29
CA SER A 486 -28.82 6.73 3.70
C SER A 486 -28.45 6.83 2.21
N PRO A 487 -29.20 7.60 1.41
CA PRO A 487 -28.90 7.76 -0.01
C PRO A 487 -27.55 8.42 -0.31
N ASP A 488 -26.94 9.16 0.63
CA ASP A 488 -25.70 9.92 0.41
C ASP A 488 -24.43 9.14 0.82
N ILE A 489 -24.14 8.09 0.05
CA ILE A 489 -22.95 7.23 0.22
C ILE A 489 -21.64 8.04 0.29
N ASN A 490 -21.52 9.10 -0.50
CA ASN A 490 -20.29 9.89 -0.58
C ASN A 490 -20.04 10.63 0.74
N SER A 491 -21.04 11.37 1.25
CA SER A 491 -20.91 12.06 2.53
C SER A 491 -20.69 11.09 3.69
N ASN A 492 -21.32 9.92 3.66
CA ASN A 492 -21.15 8.90 4.69
C ASN A 492 -19.70 8.38 4.76
N ILE A 493 -19.08 8.06 3.61
CA ILE A 493 -17.68 7.62 3.56
C ILE A 493 -16.72 8.75 3.98
N ILE A 494 -16.99 9.99 3.56
CA ILE A 494 -16.21 11.17 4.00
C ILE A 494 -16.29 11.33 5.53
N GLN A 495 -17.47 11.15 6.12
CA GLN A 495 -17.66 11.23 7.57
C GLN A 495 -16.89 10.13 8.30
N LEU A 496 -16.95 8.88 7.83
CA LEU A 496 -16.15 7.79 8.39
C LEU A 496 -14.65 8.06 8.27
N ARG A 497 -14.19 8.61 7.15
CA ARG A 497 -12.79 8.99 6.95
C ARG A 497 -12.37 10.11 7.90
N HIS A 498 -13.23 11.09 8.13
CA HIS A 498 -13.01 12.14 9.12
C HIS A 498 -12.85 11.54 10.52
N LYS A 499 -13.74 10.63 10.94
CA LYS A 499 -13.65 9.93 12.23
C LYS A 499 -12.39 9.07 12.35
N ALA A 500 -12.00 8.38 11.27
CA ALA A 500 -10.73 7.66 11.21
C ALA A 500 -9.53 8.61 11.43
N ASN A 501 -9.56 9.80 10.83
CA ASN A 501 -8.52 10.80 11.05
C ASN A 501 -8.49 11.31 12.49
N VAL A 502 -9.64 11.56 13.11
CA VAL A 502 -9.74 11.93 14.52
C VAL A 502 -9.10 10.83 15.38
N ALA A 503 -9.46 9.56 15.18
CA ALA A 503 -8.93 8.45 15.97
C ALA A 503 -7.40 8.32 15.88
N ILE A 504 -6.87 8.45 14.67
CA ILE A 504 -5.42 8.46 14.47
C ILE A 504 -4.79 9.66 15.19
N GLU A 505 -5.28 10.89 15.00
CA GLU A 505 -4.66 12.06 15.62
C GLU A 505 -4.79 12.05 17.15
N THR A 506 -5.88 11.55 17.73
CA THR A 506 -6.02 11.34 19.18
C THR A 506 -4.85 10.51 19.70
N LYS A 507 -4.60 9.35 19.09
CA LYS A 507 -3.50 8.47 19.47
C LYS A 507 -2.13 9.11 19.29
N LEU A 508 -1.92 9.83 18.18
CA LEU A 508 -0.64 10.49 17.91
C LEU A 508 -0.38 11.64 18.89
N LEU A 509 -1.42 12.37 19.29
CA LEU A 509 -1.33 13.45 20.27
C LEU A 509 -1.03 12.92 21.67
N GLU A 510 -1.63 11.81 22.08
CA GLU A 510 -1.29 11.12 23.33
C GLU A 510 0.17 10.68 23.33
N LEU A 511 0.62 10.04 22.24
CA LEU A 511 2.00 9.63 22.10
C LEU A 511 2.95 10.85 22.09
N ALA A 512 2.55 11.97 21.49
CA ALA A 512 3.30 13.22 21.53
C ALA A 512 3.41 13.81 22.93
N THR A 513 2.37 13.69 23.75
CA THR A 513 2.42 14.04 25.17
C THR A 513 3.39 13.14 25.93
N ILE A 514 3.29 11.82 25.75
CA ILE A 514 4.17 10.83 26.42
C ILE A 514 5.65 11.07 26.07
N ASN A 515 5.94 11.50 24.84
CA ASN A 515 7.30 11.75 24.36
C ASN A 515 7.77 13.21 24.55
N ASP A 516 7.02 14.05 25.28
CA ASP A 516 7.35 15.46 25.53
C ASP A 516 7.59 16.30 24.25
N ILE A 517 6.77 16.04 23.22
CA ILE A 517 6.84 16.75 21.93
C ILE A 517 5.50 17.27 21.43
N ARG A 518 4.45 17.27 22.27
CA ARG A 518 3.09 17.70 21.91
C ARG A 518 3.04 19.06 21.22
N SER A 519 3.65 20.10 21.82
CA SER A 519 3.64 21.45 21.26
C SER A 519 4.29 21.51 19.87
N ASP A 520 5.44 20.86 19.71
CA ASP A 520 6.17 20.79 18.44
C ASP A 520 5.39 19.99 17.38
N TRP A 521 4.74 18.91 17.80
CA TRP A 521 3.87 18.08 16.94
C TRP A 521 2.65 18.84 16.44
N ILE A 522 1.96 19.58 17.31
CA ILE A 522 0.81 20.41 16.90
C ILE A 522 1.28 21.53 15.97
N LYS A 523 2.42 22.17 16.26
CA LYS A 523 2.98 23.22 15.42
C LYS A 523 3.29 22.74 14.00
N SER A 524 3.88 21.56 13.84
CA SER A 524 4.21 21.01 12.52
C SER A 524 2.99 20.55 11.71
N ARG A 525 1.84 20.35 12.37
CA ARG A 525 0.59 19.84 11.77
C ARG A 525 -0.58 20.80 11.86
N LYS A 526 -0.36 22.08 12.20
CA LYS A 526 -1.41 23.08 12.48
C LYS A 526 -2.57 23.04 11.48
N ASN A 527 -2.27 23.10 10.18
CA ASN A 527 -3.29 23.13 9.12
C ASN A 527 -4.11 21.82 9.02
N LEU A 528 -3.54 20.69 9.42
CA LEU A 528 -4.24 19.40 9.43
C LEU A 528 -5.13 19.23 10.66
N LEU A 529 -4.73 19.85 11.77
CA LEU A 529 -5.41 19.72 13.06
C LEU A 529 -6.57 20.71 13.22
N ILE A 530 -6.54 21.86 12.56
CA ILE A 530 -7.61 22.87 12.61
C ILE A 530 -9.01 22.27 12.32
N PRO A 531 -9.22 21.49 11.24
CA PRO A 531 -10.53 20.90 10.97
C PRO A 531 -10.99 19.87 12.01
N LEU A 532 -10.07 19.33 12.82
CA LEU A 532 -10.32 18.29 13.81
C LEU A 532 -10.33 18.84 15.25
N ALA A 533 -10.01 20.12 15.44
CA ALA A 533 -9.61 20.69 16.72
C ALA A 533 -10.65 20.51 17.83
N LYS A 534 -11.93 20.72 17.49
CA LYS A 534 -13.06 20.59 18.41
C LYS A 534 -13.24 19.16 18.91
N GLU A 535 -13.12 18.17 18.01
CA GLU A 535 -13.27 16.76 18.38
C GLU A 535 -12.06 16.24 19.15
N LEU A 536 -10.87 16.77 18.86
CA LEU A 536 -9.63 16.43 19.56
C LEU A 536 -9.46 17.18 20.89
N GLY A 537 -10.28 18.19 21.18
CA GLY A 537 -10.16 19.02 22.38
C GLY A 537 -8.86 19.84 22.44
N ILE A 538 -8.37 20.34 21.29
CA ILE A 538 -7.07 21.03 21.17
C ILE A 538 -7.16 22.48 20.71
N GLU A 539 -8.34 23.10 20.83
CA GLU A 539 -8.56 24.49 20.40
C GLU A 539 -7.61 25.45 21.12
N GLU A 540 -7.45 25.30 22.44
CA GLU A 540 -6.52 26.10 23.25
C GLU A 540 -5.05 25.89 22.84
N ASP A 541 -4.65 24.63 22.61
CA ASP A 541 -3.31 24.29 22.13
C ASP A 541 -2.98 25.00 20.80
N LEU A 542 -3.95 25.03 19.87
CA LEU A 542 -3.78 25.68 18.57
C LEU A 542 -3.73 27.21 18.68
N HIS A 543 -4.48 27.80 19.62
CA HIS A 543 -4.43 29.24 19.90
C HIS A 543 -3.11 29.67 20.54
N ALA A 544 -2.51 28.83 21.38
CA ALA A 544 -1.23 29.11 22.02
C ALA A 544 -0.05 29.14 21.03
N ILE A 545 -0.18 28.46 19.88
CA ILE A 545 0.83 28.41 18.82
C ILE A 545 0.67 29.64 17.91
N LYS A 546 1.27 30.76 18.36
CA LYS A 546 1.44 31.99 17.56
C LYS A 546 2.33 31.77 16.35
#